data_AF-A0A7S2QG88-F1
#
_entry.id   AF-A0A7S2QG88-F1
#
_cell.length_a   1.000
_cell.length_b   1.000
_cell.length_c   1.000
_cell.angle_alpha   90.00
_cell.angle_beta   90.00
_cell.angle_gamma   90.00
#
_symmetry.space_group_name_H-M   'P 1'
#
loop_
_entity.id
_entity.type
_entity.pdbx_description
1 polymer ?
#
loop_
_entity_poly.entity_id
_entity_poly.type
_entity_poly.pdbx_seq_one_letter_code
_entity_poly.pdbx_strand_id
1 'polypeptide(L)'
;ISLESDRALLVASIEDLFNGSLDRFNSEVRIALKSVALQSLAGQHAIIPYWAMLLQTMPLMPFMCSVLTSSAHLPLVCRVPQYVSGVTLVFCVVPMVSAAAMHLGRRFIARISAGAGVAAACIVIGVFLTVMVGVWSALVWVLPRKICLGDLRRVGLSDWHAVLVAGSLNGLACIAAVWAFRP
;
A
#
# COMPACT_ATOMS: atom_id res chain seq x y z
N ILE A 1 -47.15 -10.00 21.97
CA ILE A 1 -46.42 -9.57 20.76
C ILE A 1 -45.69 -10.81 20.26
N SER A 2 -46.19 -11.47 19.21
CA SER A 2 -45.56 -12.69 18.67
C SER A 2 -44.73 -12.31 17.45
N LEU A 3 -43.54 -12.90 17.33
CA LEU A 3 -42.61 -12.69 16.22
C LEU A 3 -43.24 -12.95 14.84
N GLU A 4 -44.29 -13.79 14.77
CA GLU A 4 -45.00 -14.09 13.53
C GLU A 4 -45.94 -12.95 13.09
N SER A 5 -46.58 -12.26 14.03
CA SER A 5 -47.41 -11.08 13.75
C SER A 5 -46.56 -9.96 13.16
N ASP A 6 -45.42 -9.67 13.76
CA ASP A 6 -44.54 -8.58 13.32
C ASP A 6 -43.89 -8.89 11.97
N ARG A 7 -43.54 -10.16 11.73
CA ARG A 7 -43.03 -10.62 10.43
C ARG A 7 -44.06 -10.45 9.33
N ALA A 8 -45.33 -10.82 9.58
CA ALA A 8 -46.40 -10.68 8.59
C ALA A 8 -46.67 -9.21 8.24
N LEU A 9 -46.65 -8.33 9.24
CA LEU A 9 -46.86 -6.89 9.07
C LEU A 9 -45.72 -6.23 8.28
N LEU A 10 -44.47 -6.65 8.54
CA LEU A 10 -43.30 -6.22 7.79
C LEU A 10 -43.33 -6.70 6.33
N VAL A 11 -43.66 -7.96 6.09
CA VAL A 11 -43.77 -8.50 4.72
C VAL A 11 -44.85 -7.79 3.91
N ALA A 12 -46.04 -7.58 4.51
CA ALA A 12 -47.13 -6.87 3.85
C ALA A 12 -46.75 -5.42 3.51
N SER A 13 -46.06 -4.73 4.42
CA SER A 13 -45.59 -3.35 4.18
C SER A 13 -44.52 -3.29 3.10
N ILE A 14 -43.62 -4.27 3.04
CA ILE A 14 -42.58 -4.39 2.01
C ILE A 14 -43.21 -4.67 0.64
N GLU A 15 -44.20 -5.55 0.57
CA GLU A 15 -44.92 -5.85 -0.66
C GLU A 15 -45.69 -4.63 -1.16
N ASP A 16 -46.32 -3.85 -0.29
CA ASP A 16 -47.03 -2.62 -0.67
C ASP A 16 -46.07 -1.55 -1.23
N LEU A 17 -44.89 -1.40 -0.63
CA LEU A 17 -43.86 -0.43 -1.06
C LEU A 17 -43.09 -0.86 -2.32
N PHE A 18 -42.99 -2.16 -2.62
CA PHE A 18 -42.18 -2.70 -3.72
C PHE A 18 -43.01 -3.49 -4.75
N ASN A 19 -44.19 -2.98 -5.10
CA ASN A 19 -45.08 -3.52 -6.15
C ASN A 19 -45.33 -5.04 -6.02
N GLY A 20 -45.57 -5.51 -4.81
CA GLY A 20 -45.89 -6.91 -4.49
C GLY A 20 -44.71 -7.88 -4.58
N SER A 21 -43.47 -7.40 -4.69
CA SER A 21 -42.30 -8.27 -4.86
C SER A 21 -41.28 -8.11 -3.75
N LEU A 22 -41.28 -9.07 -2.81
CA LEU A 22 -40.24 -9.22 -1.80
C LEU A 22 -38.85 -9.46 -2.42
N ASP A 23 -38.80 -10.08 -3.60
CA ASP A 23 -37.56 -10.26 -4.37
C ASP A 23 -36.99 -8.94 -4.87
N ARG A 24 -37.85 -7.99 -5.25
CA ARG A 24 -37.43 -6.66 -5.67
C ARG A 24 -36.85 -5.88 -4.50
N PHE A 25 -37.51 -5.90 -3.34
CA PHE A 25 -36.97 -5.36 -2.09
C PHE A 25 -35.61 -5.97 -1.74
N ASN A 26 -35.50 -7.31 -1.75
CA ASN A 26 -34.23 -7.98 -1.48
C ASN A 26 -33.15 -7.59 -2.50
N SER A 27 -33.49 -7.44 -3.78
CA SER A 27 -32.54 -7.01 -4.80
C SER A 27 -32.07 -5.57 -4.59
N GLU A 28 -32.98 -4.65 -4.27
CA GLU A 28 -32.67 -3.23 -4.09
C GLU A 28 -31.91 -2.99 -2.79
N VAL A 29 -32.31 -3.65 -1.70
CA VAL A 29 -31.56 -3.66 -0.44
C VAL A 29 -30.19 -4.28 -0.62
N ARG A 30 -30.06 -5.37 -1.40
CA ARG A 30 -28.75 -5.97 -1.70
C ARG A 30 -27.89 -5.06 -2.58
N ILE A 31 -28.47 -4.32 -3.52
CA ILE A 31 -27.76 -3.35 -4.36
C ILE A 31 -27.32 -2.15 -3.52
N ALA A 32 -28.20 -1.61 -2.67
CA ALA A 32 -27.93 -0.48 -1.80
C ALA A 32 -26.92 -0.83 -0.68
N LEU A 33 -27.06 -1.99 -0.03
CA LEU A 33 -26.05 -2.49 0.92
C LEU A 33 -24.73 -2.77 0.21
N LYS A 34 -24.76 -3.31 -1.01
CA LYS A 34 -23.55 -3.48 -1.81
C LYS A 34 -22.93 -2.13 -2.15
N SER A 35 -23.69 -1.10 -2.52
CA SER A 35 -23.13 0.22 -2.82
C SER A 35 -22.63 0.94 -1.57
N VAL A 36 -23.31 0.80 -0.44
CA VAL A 36 -22.91 1.38 0.86
C VAL A 36 -21.71 0.64 1.45
N ALA A 37 -21.66 -0.69 1.38
CA ALA A 37 -20.49 -1.46 1.78
C ALA A 37 -19.32 -1.22 0.82
N LEU A 38 -19.59 -1.10 -0.49
CA LEU A 38 -18.56 -0.67 -1.44
C LEU A 38 -18.11 0.75 -1.15
N GLN A 39 -18.97 1.71 -0.76
CA GLN A 39 -18.55 3.06 -0.37
C GLN A 39 -17.78 3.08 0.96
N SER A 40 -18.18 2.27 1.94
CA SER A 40 -17.44 2.15 3.21
C SER A 40 -16.09 1.44 3.03
N LEU A 41 -15.96 0.61 1.98
CA LEU A 41 -14.69 0.03 1.53
C LEU A 41 -13.92 0.95 0.55
N ALA A 42 -14.62 1.76 -0.23
CA ALA A 42 -14.09 2.62 -1.31
C ALA A 42 -13.62 3.98 -0.81
N GLY A 43 -13.49 4.15 0.50
CA GLY A 43 -12.56 5.16 0.93
C GLY A 43 -11.16 4.82 0.40
N GLN A 44 -10.69 3.58 0.58
CA GLN A 44 -9.33 3.21 0.22
C GLN A 44 -9.21 2.58 -1.17
N HIS A 45 -8.35 3.15 -2.02
CA HIS A 45 -7.96 2.52 -3.30
C HIS A 45 -7.25 1.17 -3.08
N ALA A 46 -6.50 1.04 -1.98
CA ALA A 46 -5.91 -0.21 -1.56
C ALA A 46 -6.96 -1.08 -0.86
N ILE A 47 -7.00 -2.37 -1.22
CA ILE A 47 -7.95 -3.37 -0.66
C ILE A 47 -7.77 -3.57 0.85
N ILE A 48 -6.59 -3.20 1.39
CA ILE A 48 -6.20 -3.48 2.76
C ILE A 48 -5.87 -2.16 3.46
N PRO A 49 -6.36 -1.98 4.69
CA PRO A 49 -6.14 -0.74 5.40
C PRO A 49 -4.66 -0.52 5.73
N TYR A 50 -4.25 0.74 5.61
CA TYR A 50 -2.86 1.16 5.79
C TYR A 50 -2.27 0.75 7.16
N TRP A 51 -3.06 0.81 8.24
CA TRP A 51 -2.60 0.37 9.57
C TRP A 51 -2.23 -1.12 9.61
N ALA A 52 -2.98 -1.97 8.89
CA ALA A 52 -2.67 -3.40 8.80
C ALA A 52 -1.40 -3.63 7.99
N MET A 53 -1.19 -2.83 6.95
CA MET A 53 0.05 -2.83 6.18
C MET A 53 1.25 -2.37 7.00
N LEU A 54 1.08 -1.41 7.93
CA LEU A 54 2.16 -0.97 8.82
C LEU A 54 2.57 -2.05 9.83
N LEU A 55 1.64 -2.85 10.33
CA LEU A 55 1.97 -3.95 11.26
C LEU A 55 2.94 -4.96 10.63
N GLN A 56 2.79 -5.25 9.34
CA GLN A 56 3.68 -6.16 8.61
C GLN A 56 5.14 -5.62 8.52
N THR A 57 5.32 -4.31 8.69
CA THR A 57 6.63 -3.66 8.61
C THR A 57 7.37 -3.63 9.94
N MET A 58 6.71 -3.96 11.06
CA MET A 58 7.36 -3.98 12.37
C MET A 58 8.62 -4.86 12.43
N PRO A 59 8.66 -6.06 11.82
CA PRO A 59 9.87 -6.87 11.77
C PRO A 59 11.04 -6.23 11.01
N LEU A 60 10.78 -5.23 10.16
CA LEU A 60 11.81 -4.49 9.42
C LEU A 60 12.46 -3.39 10.28
N MET A 61 11.80 -2.94 11.36
CA MET A 61 12.31 -1.85 12.20
C MET A 61 13.69 -2.14 12.81
N PRO A 62 14.00 -3.32 13.39
CA PRO A 62 15.33 -3.59 13.92
C PRO A 62 16.44 -3.52 12.87
N PHE A 63 16.16 -4.01 11.66
CA PHE A 63 17.09 -3.92 10.53
C PHE A 63 17.36 -2.46 10.17
N MET A 64 16.31 -1.64 10.08
CA MET A 64 16.45 -0.22 9.78
C MET A 64 17.20 0.54 10.87
N CYS A 65 16.92 0.25 12.14
CA CYS A 65 17.68 0.80 13.27
C CYS A 65 19.16 0.48 13.15
N SER A 66 19.53 -0.78 12.85
CA SER A 66 20.92 -1.20 12.66
C SER A 66 21.61 -0.46 11.49
N VAL A 67 20.92 -0.34 10.35
CA VAL A 67 21.44 0.39 9.19
C VAL A 67 21.66 1.87 9.52
N LEU A 68 20.73 2.49 10.25
CA LEU A 68 20.81 3.90 10.61
C LEU A 68 21.89 4.18 11.66
N THR A 69 22.06 3.31 12.67
CA THR A 69 23.14 3.45 13.65
C THR A 69 24.52 3.28 13.03
N SER A 70 24.66 2.41 12.02
CA SER A 70 25.93 2.26 11.28
C SER A 70 26.40 3.54 10.60
N SER A 71 25.48 4.47 10.32
CA SER A 71 25.77 5.75 9.66
C SER A 71 25.86 6.93 10.63
N ALA A 72 25.78 6.69 11.95
CA ALA A 72 25.75 7.75 12.96
C ALA A 72 27.00 8.64 12.99
N HIS A 73 28.15 8.10 12.58
CA HIS A 73 29.44 8.79 12.50
C HIS A 73 29.56 9.77 11.32
N LEU A 74 28.62 9.75 10.37
CA LEU A 74 28.68 10.60 9.18
C LEU A 74 28.21 12.05 9.46
N PRO A 75 28.64 13.03 8.65
CA PRO A 75 28.14 14.40 8.72
C PRO A 75 26.61 14.48 8.59
N LEU A 76 26.00 15.52 9.17
CA LEU A 76 24.54 15.68 9.17
C LEU A 76 23.94 15.72 7.75
N VAL A 77 24.64 16.35 6.81
CA VAL A 77 24.24 16.40 5.38
C VAL A 77 24.15 15.01 4.74
N CYS A 78 24.88 14.02 5.26
CA CYS A 78 24.86 12.64 4.79
C CYS A 78 23.81 11.79 5.52
N ARG A 79 23.59 12.08 6.81
CA ARG A 79 22.66 11.35 7.68
C ARG A 79 21.20 11.66 7.38
N VAL A 80 20.85 12.93 7.15
CA VAL A 80 19.46 13.35 6.91
C VAL A 80 18.83 12.60 5.72
N PRO A 81 19.48 12.54 4.53
CA PRO A 81 18.98 11.74 3.40
C PRO A 81 18.73 10.27 3.75
N GLN A 82 19.61 9.66 4.56
CA GLN A 82 19.47 8.26 4.98
C GLN A 82 18.29 8.07 5.93
N TYR A 83 18.14 8.93 6.94
CA TYR A 83 16.99 8.87 7.85
C TYR A 83 15.67 9.02 7.09
N VAL A 84 15.57 10.02 6.22
CA VAL A 84 14.36 10.24 5.40
C VAL A 84 14.06 9.00 4.55
N SER A 85 15.07 8.45 3.87
CA SER A 85 14.92 7.26 3.04
C SER A 85 14.49 6.04 3.84
N GLY A 86 15.00 5.89 5.07
CA GLY A 86 14.60 4.78 5.95
C GLY A 86 13.16 4.89 6.43
N VAL A 87 12.75 6.09 6.83
CA VAL A 87 11.35 6.37 7.21
C VAL A 87 10.43 6.13 6.02
N THR A 88 10.74 6.67 4.84
CA THR A 88 9.92 6.48 3.64
C THR A 88 9.87 5.03 3.18
N LEU A 89 10.95 4.25 3.33
CA LEU A 89 10.94 2.82 3.04
C LEU A 89 9.89 2.09 3.90
N VAL A 90 9.94 2.31 5.21
CA VAL A 90 9.08 1.60 6.17
C VAL A 90 7.63 2.05 6.09
N PHE A 91 7.38 3.35 6.05
CA PHE A 91 6.03 3.89 6.13
C PHE A 91 5.37 4.01 4.75
N CYS A 92 6.11 4.20 3.66
CA CYS A 92 5.50 4.42 2.34
C CYS A 92 5.72 3.22 1.41
N VAL A 93 6.98 2.89 1.13
CA VAL A 93 7.32 1.96 0.05
C VAL A 93 6.90 0.53 0.37
N VAL A 94 7.24 0.01 1.56
CA VAL A 94 6.89 -1.37 1.93
C VAL A 94 5.38 -1.59 1.94
N PRO A 95 4.55 -0.73 2.59
CA PRO A 95 3.10 -0.82 2.49
C PRO A 95 2.56 -0.79 1.06
N MET A 96 3.05 0.13 0.23
CA MET A 96 2.63 0.24 -1.18
C MET A 96 2.96 -1.03 -1.97
N VAL A 97 4.17 -1.56 -1.79
CA VAL A 97 4.64 -2.74 -2.52
C VAL A 97 3.88 -3.99 -2.09
N SER A 98 3.62 -4.15 -0.79
CA SER A 98 2.78 -5.23 -0.29
C SER A 98 1.35 -5.15 -0.83
N ALA A 99 0.76 -3.95 -0.84
CA ALA A 99 -0.57 -3.74 -1.42
C ALA A 99 -0.59 -4.06 -2.93
N ALA A 100 0.45 -3.64 -3.67
CA ALA A 100 0.61 -3.96 -5.08
C ALA A 100 0.78 -5.48 -5.32
N ALA A 101 1.57 -6.16 -4.49
CA ALA A 101 1.77 -7.60 -4.55
C ALA A 101 0.45 -8.37 -4.38
N MET A 102 -0.33 -7.99 -3.37
CA MET A 102 -1.63 -8.63 -3.09
C MET A 102 -2.64 -8.34 -4.20
N HIS A 103 -2.65 -7.13 -4.76
CA HIS A 103 -3.53 -6.77 -5.87
C HIS A 103 -3.19 -7.53 -7.16
N LEU A 104 -1.91 -7.60 -7.52
CA LEU A 104 -1.43 -8.35 -8.66
C LEU A 104 -1.68 -9.85 -8.48
N GLY A 105 -1.36 -10.39 -7.30
CA GLY A 105 -1.61 -11.78 -6.94
C GLY A 105 -3.08 -12.15 -7.09
N ARG A 106 -3.99 -11.33 -6.56
CA ARG A 106 -5.45 -11.54 -6.71
C ARG A 106 -5.88 -11.56 -8.18
N ARG A 107 -5.40 -10.61 -9.00
CA ARG A 107 -5.73 -10.54 -10.43
C ARG A 107 -5.23 -11.76 -11.21
N PHE A 108 -4.07 -12.30 -10.86
CA PHE A 108 -3.51 -13.49 -11.50
C PHE A 108 -4.21 -14.78 -11.05
N ILE A 109 -4.46 -14.94 -9.75
CA ILE A 109 -5.19 -16.10 -9.20
C ILE A 109 -6.60 -16.17 -9.79
N ALA A 110 -7.26 -15.03 -10.01
CA ALA A 110 -8.59 -14.99 -10.64
C ALA A 110 -8.60 -15.44 -12.11
N ARG A 111 -7.44 -15.48 -12.78
CA ARG A 111 -7.30 -15.84 -14.20
C ARG A 111 -6.77 -17.25 -14.44
N ILE A 112 -6.08 -17.83 -13.46
CA ILE A 112 -5.44 -19.14 -13.56
C ILE A 112 -6.24 -20.12 -12.70
N SER A 113 -6.84 -21.12 -13.33
CA SER A 113 -7.48 -22.24 -12.64
C SER A 113 -6.50 -22.83 -11.61
N ALA A 114 -6.94 -22.98 -10.36
CA ALA A 114 -6.08 -23.36 -9.24
C ALA A 114 -5.15 -24.55 -9.58
N GLY A 115 -3.85 -24.29 -9.65
CA GLY A 115 -2.84 -25.27 -10.06
C GLY A 115 -1.41 -24.74 -9.90
N ALA A 116 -0.42 -25.55 -10.27
CA ALA A 116 1.02 -25.26 -10.07
C ALA A 116 1.50 -23.93 -10.68
N GLY A 117 0.82 -23.42 -11.72
CA GLY A 117 1.12 -22.12 -12.34
C GLY A 117 0.88 -20.91 -11.43
N VAL A 118 0.04 -21.05 -10.40
CA VAL A 118 -0.24 -19.96 -9.45
C VAL A 118 0.97 -19.64 -8.58
N ALA A 119 1.66 -20.67 -8.08
CA ALA A 119 2.86 -20.47 -7.26
C ALA A 119 3.98 -19.79 -8.05
N ALA A 120 4.22 -20.23 -9.28
CA ALA A 120 5.19 -19.60 -10.17
C ALA A 120 4.84 -18.13 -10.46
N ALA A 121 3.58 -17.82 -10.73
CA ALA A 121 3.13 -16.44 -10.95
C ALA A 121 3.35 -15.55 -9.70
N CYS A 122 3.03 -16.05 -8.50
CA CYS A 122 3.29 -15.34 -7.25
C CYS A 122 4.78 -15.06 -7.04
N ILE A 123 5.65 -16.03 -7.34
CA ILE A 123 7.11 -15.85 -7.26
C ILE A 123 7.57 -14.77 -8.25
N VAL A 124 7.11 -14.81 -9.49
CA VAL A 124 7.47 -13.80 -10.51
C VAL A 124 7.03 -12.39 -10.10
N ILE A 125 5.80 -12.25 -9.58
CA ILE A 125 5.29 -10.97 -9.05
C ILE A 125 6.18 -10.49 -7.89
N GLY A 126 6.51 -11.40 -6.97
CA GLY A 126 7.41 -11.12 -5.84
C GLY A 126 8.77 -10.61 -6.31
N VAL A 127 9.42 -11.34 -7.22
CA VAL A 127 10.72 -10.96 -7.79
C VAL A 127 10.64 -9.59 -8.47
N PHE A 128 9.63 -9.37 -9.32
CA PHE A 128 9.46 -8.09 -10.00
C PHE A 128 9.35 -6.92 -9.02
N LEU A 129 8.51 -7.07 -7.98
CA LEU A 129 8.33 -6.03 -6.97
C LEU A 129 9.58 -5.82 -6.11
N THR A 130 10.30 -6.89 -5.77
CA THR A 130 11.60 -6.80 -5.07
C THR A 130 12.63 -6.06 -5.92
N VAL A 131 12.68 -6.31 -7.23
CA VAL A 131 13.57 -5.57 -8.15
C VAL A 131 13.21 -4.09 -8.17
N MET A 132 11.91 -3.74 -8.24
CA MET A 132 11.47 -2.34 -8.18
C MET A 132 11.89 -1.65 -6.87
N VAL A 133 11.75 -2.34 -5.73
CA VAL A 133 12.24 -1.84 -4.43
C VAL A 133 13.75 -1.66 -4.45
N GLY A 134 14.50 -2.61 -5.01
CA GLY A 134 15.95 -2.52 -5.13
C GLY A 134 16.41 -1.33 -5.97
N VAL A 135 15.74 -1.06 -7.09
CA VAL A 135 15.99 0.13 -7.94
C VAL A 135 15.69 1.41 -7.16
N TRP A 136 14.55 1.46 -6.47
CA TRP A 136 14.20 2.61 -5.62
C TRP A 136 15.25 2.83 -4.53
N SER A 137 15.65 1.78 -3.80
CA SER A 137 16.70 1.88 -2.78
C SER A 137 18.04 2.32 -3.36
N ALA A 138 18.41 1.88 -4.57
CA ALA A 138 19.62 2.35 -5.24
C ALA A 138 19.56 3.87 -5.51
N LEU A 139 18.42 4.37 -5.99
CA LEU A 139 18.25 5.78 -6.33
C LEU A 139 18.13 6.69 -5.10
N VAL A 140 17.49 6.20 -4.04
CA VAL A 140 17.11 7.03 -2.90
C VAL A 140 18.07 6.90 -1.71
N TRP A 141 18.75 5.76 -1.61
CA TRP A 141 19.71 5.50 -0.54
C TRP A 141 21.16 5.52 -1.03
N VAL A 142 21.49 4.73 -2.06
CA VAL A 142 22.88 4.55 -2.50
C VAL A 142 23.40 5.79 -3.22
N LEU A 143 22.60 6.37 -4.12
CA LEU A 143 23.02 7.54 -4.90
C LEU A 143 23.28 8.78 -4.01
N PRO A 144 22.36 9.21 -3.10
CA PRO A 144 22.63 10.30 -2.17
C PRO A 144 23.84 10.05 -1.29
N ARG A 145 24.04 8.81 -0.81
CA ARG A 145 25.23 8.43 -0.05
C ARG A 145 26.52 8.62 -0.86
N LYS A 146 26.54 8.20 -2.13
CA LYS A 146 27.70 8.39 -3.03
C LYS A 146 27.97 9.87 -3.33
N ILE A 147 26.93 10.68 -3.48
CA ILE A 147 27.07 12.14 -3.62
C ILE A 147 27.74 12.72 -2.37
N CYS A 148 27.21 12.37 -1.20
CA CYS A 148 27.72 12.83 0.10
C CYS A 148 29.15 12.40 0.42
N LEU A 149 29.56 11.19 0.04
CA LEU A 149 30.92 10.71 0.25
C LEU A 149 31.92 11.30 -0.76
N GLY A 150 31.44 12.06 -1.75
CA GLY A 150 32.27 12.73 -2.74
C GLY A 150 32.67 11.84 -3.93
N ASP A 151 32.14 10.62 -4.04
CA ASP A 151 32.43 9.68 -5.13
C ASP A 151 32.04 10.27 -6.50
N LEU A 152 31.08 11.21 -6.52
CA LEU A 152 30.55 11.85 -7.72
C LEU A 152 31.03 13.29 -7.93
N ARG A 153 32.08 13.73 -7.21
CA ARG A 153 32.65 15.08 -7.38
C ARG A 153 33.14 15.37 -8.79
N ARG A 154 33.57 14.34 -9.54
CA ARG A 154 33.98 14.45 -10.95
C ARG A 154 32.87 14.94 -11.87
N VAL A 155 31.61 14.83 -11.45
CA VAL A 155 30.41 15.26 -12.19
C VAL A 155 29.92 16.64 -11.71
N GLY A 156 30.68 17.33 -10.85
CA GLY A 156 30.32 18.67 -10.33
C GLY A 156 29.25 18.65 -9.23
N LEU A 157 28.93 17.48 -8.66
CA LEU A 157 27.97 17.36 -7.57
C LEU A 157 28.61 17.68 -6.23
N SER A 158 28.05 18.68 -5.53
CA SER A 158 28.30 18.98 -4.13
C SER A 158 27.33 18.28 -3.18
N ASP A 159 27.71 18.16 -1.91
CA ASP A 159 27.02 17.37 -0.88
C ASP A 159 25.52 17.71 -0.70
N TRP A 160 25.13 18.98 -0.89
CA TRP A 160 23.73 19.40 -0.77
C TRP A 160 22.81 18.79 -1.84
N HIS A 161 23.34 18.38 -2.99
CA HIS A 161 22.55 17.70 -4.03
C HIS A 161 22.03 16.34 -3.54
N ALA A 162 22.70 15.70 -2.58
CA ALA A 162 22.21 14.46 -1.97
C ALA A 162 20.86 14.68 -1.28
N VAL A 163 20.70 15.82 -0.62
CA VAL A 163 19.44 16.20 0.05
C VAL A 163 18.34 16.44 -0.98
N LEU A 164 18.65 17.11 -2.10
CA LEU A 164 17.66 17.30 -3.18
C LEU A 164 17.19 15.96 -3.77
N VAL A 165 18.13 15.09 -4.12
CA VAL A 165 17.81 13.79 -4.76
C VAL A 165 16.99 12.93 -3.80
N ALA A 166 17.44 12.80 -2.54
CA ALA A 166 16.69 12.04 -1.55
C ALA A 166 15.33 12.67 -1.26
N GLY A 167 15.26 13.99 -1.07
CA GLY A 167 14.01 14.69 -0.74
C GLY A 167 12.97 14.58 -1.85
N SER A 168 13.37 14.79 -3.10
CA SER A 168 12.45 14.71 -4.25
C SER A 168 11.90 13.30 -4.46
N LEU A 169 12.76 12.28 -4.46
CA LEU A 169 12.34 10.90 -4.69
C LEU A 169 11.53 10.33 -3.51
N ASN A 170 11.92 10.64 -2.27
CA ASN A 170 11.11 10.27 -1.10
C ASN A 170 9.78 11.02 -1.08
N GLY A 171 9.76 12.29 -1.46
CA GLY A 171 8.54 13.09 -1.58
C GLY A 171 7.55 12.48 -2.58
N LEU A 172 8.04 12.04 -3.74
CA LEU A 172 7.23 11.32 -4.73
C LEU A 172 6.67 10.00 -4.16
N ALA A 173 7.48 9.24 -3.43
CA ALA A 173 7.02 8.01 -2.78
C ALA A 173 5.94 8.29 -1.71
N CYS A 174 6.09 9.35 -0.92
CA CYS A 174 5.08 9.78 0.04
C CYS A 174 3.77 10.18 -0.65
N ILE A 175 3.84 10.96 -1.74
CA ILE A 175 2.65 11.35 -2.52
C ILE A 175 1.95 10.10 -3.09
N ALA A 176 2.74 9.16 -3.63
CA ALA A 176 2.20 7.92 -4.17
C ALA A 176 1.55 7.04 -3.07
N ALA A 177 2.12 7.00 -1.87
CA ALA A 177 1.53 6.31 -0.73
C ALA A 177 0.21 6.96 -0.28
N VAL A 178 0.20 8.29 -0.15
CA VAL A 178 -1.02 9.04 0.19
C VAL A 178 -2.10 8.79 -0.86
N TRP A 179 -1.76 8.80 -2.15
CA TRP A 179 -2.72 8.51 -3.22
C TRP A 179 -3.23 7.06 -3.21
N ALA A 180 -2.35 6.09 -2.90
CA ALA A 180 -2.70 4.67 -2.85
C ALA A 180 -3.57 4.30 -1.63
N PHE A 181 -3.40 5.01 -0.51
CA PHE A 181 -4.09 4.73 0.76
C PHE A 181 -5.06 5.85 1.19
N ARG A 182 -5.36 6.81 0.30
CA ARG A 182 -6.36 7.86 0.53
C ARG A 182 -7.72 7.20 0.86
N PRO A 183 -8.49 7.70 1.84
CA PRO A 183 -9.87 7.33 2.09
C PRO A 183 -10.85 8.05 1.14
#